data_AF-A0A6L6HRM1-F1
#
_entry.id   AF-A0A6L6HRM1-F1
#
_cell.length_a   1.000
_cell.length_b   1.000
_cell.length_c   1.000
_cell.angle_alpha   90.00
_cell.angle_beta   90.00
_cell.angle_gamma   90.00
#
_symmetry.space_group_name_H-M   'P 1'
#
loop_
_entity.id
_entity.type
_entity.pdbx_description
1 polymer ?
#
loop_
_entity_poly.entity_id
_entity_poly.type
_entity_poly.pdbx_seq_one_letter_code
_entity_poly.pdbx_strand_id
1 'polypeptide(L)'
;MSEKISGPCTLEELRQMKGRTDWDRLAREGDFEGEDDFEVDWSTARLVIPEPKKAVSLRIDPDVLDFFPSQGKGYQTRMNAVLRAYMEAKKAG
;
A
#
# COMPACT_ATOMS: atom_id res chain seq x y z
N MET A 1 0.01 4.90 -18.60
CA MET A 1 0.51 3.55 -18.26
C MET A 1 1.22 3.64 -16.91
N SER A 2 0.72 2.97 -15.88
CA SER A 2 1.22 3.11 -14.50
C SER A 2 2.28 2.03 -14.23
N GLU A 3 3.56 2.43 -14.27
CA GLU A 3 4.68 1.58 -13.86
C GLU A 3 4.58 1.30 -12.36
N LYS A 4 4.68 0.01 -12.01
CA LYS A 4 4.51 -0.51 -10.65
C LYS A 4 5.82 -0.30 -9.88
N ILE A 5 5.84 0.63 -8.94
CA ILE A 5 6.94 0.83 -7.98
C ILE A 5 6.78 -0.19 -6.83
N SER A 6 6.79 -1.48 -7.15
CA SER A 6 6.58 -2.53 -6.15
C SER A 6 7.62 -3.63 -6.36
N GLY A 7 8.87 -3.30 -6.02
CA GLY A 7 10.03 -4.18 -6.01
C GLY A 7 11.20 -3.51 -5.26
N PRO A 8 12.25 -4.26 -4.87
CA PRO A 8 13.46 -3.66 -4.33
C PRO A 8 14.11 -2.81 -5.43
N CYS A 9 14.14 -1.49 -5.22
CA CYS A 9 14.78 -0.52 -6.12
C CYS A 9 16.12 -0.15 -5.51
N THR A 10 17.19 -0.18 -6.29
CA THR A 10 18.49 0.33 -5.85
C THR A 10 18.45 1.87 -5.75
N LEU A 11 19.35 2.46 -4.95
CA LEU A 11 19.44 3.91 -4.79
C LEU A 11 19.70 4.62 -6.14
N GLU A 12 20.43 3.98 -7.03
CA GLU A 12 20.79 4.50 -8.34
C GLU A 12 19.60 4.47 -9.30
N GLU A 13 18.80 3.41 -9.27
CA GLU A 13 17.53 3.31 -10.00
C GLU A 13 16.51 4.35 -9.51
N LEU A 14 16.39 4.56 -8.19
CA LEU A 14 15.49 5.57 -7.63
C LEU A 14 15.82 6.99 -8.09
N ARG A 15 17.12 7.31 -8.24
CA ARG A 15 17.57 8.63 -8.72
C ARG A 15 17.31 8.87 -10.19
N GLN A 16 17.24 7.80 -11.00
CA GLN A 16 16.95 7.89 -12.43
C GLN A 16 15.44 7.93 -12.73
N MET A 17 14.60 7.53 -11.77
CA MET A 17 13.15 7.60 -11.94
C MET A 17 12.67 9.05 -11.98
N LYS A 18 11.92 9.41 -13.03
CA LYS A 18 11.24 10.71 -13.08
C LYS A 18 10.09 10.71 -12.09
N GLY A 19 10.11 11.69 -11.18
CA GLY A 19 9.00 11.96 -10.26
C GLY A 19 7.69 12.20 -11.02
N ARG A 20 6.57 11.73 -10.46
CA ARG A 20 5.22 11.99 -11.00
C ARG A 20 4.65 13.33 -10.55
N THR A 21 5.38 14.04 -9.72
CA THR A 21 4.99 15.34 -9.18
C THR A 21 5.11 16.40 -10.27
N ASP A 22 4.02 17.12 -10.52
CA ASP A 22 4.02 18.32 -11.34
C ASP A 22 4.56 19.50 -10.52
N TRP A 23 5.87 19.72 -10.61
CA TRP A 23 6.58 20.75 -9.84
C TRP A 23 6.21 22.17 -10.29
N ASP A 24 5.87 22.37 -11.57
CA ASP A 24 5.48 23.66 -12.12
C ASP A 24 4.10 24.09 -11.64
N ARG A 25 3.19 23.12 -11.42
CA ARG A 25 1.93 23.38 -10.72
C ARG A 25 2.18 23.77 -9.27
N LEU A 26 2.95 22.97 -8.53
CA LEU A 26 3.20 23.18 -7.10
C LEU A 26 3.83 24.56 -6.84
N ALA A 27 4.82 24.95 -7.65
CA ALA A 27 5.47 26.25 -7.54
C ALA A 27 4.53 27.45 -7.78
N ARG A 28 3.44 27.25 -8.55
CA ARG A 28 2.41 28.29 -8.78
C ARG A 28 1.33 28.32 -7.70
N GLU A 29 1.00 27.17 -7.14
CA GLU A 29 -0.03 27.03 -6.10
C GLU A 29 0.44 27.62 -4.76
N GLY A 30 1.76 27.71 -4.54
CA GLY A 30 2.36 28.26 -3.33
C GLY A 30 2.38 27.25 -2.18
N ASP A 31 2.90 27.67 -1.03
CA ASP A 31 2.91 26.83 0.17
C ASP A 31 1.49 26.71 0.75
N PHE A 32 1.21 25.59 1.41
CA PHE A 32 -0.06 25.37 2.09
C PHE A 32 -0.12 26.26 3.35
N GLU A 33 -1.12 27.15 3.44
CA GLU A 33 -1.29 28.09 4.57
C GLU A 33 -2.13 27.54 5.74
N GLY A 34 -2.37 26.22 5.81
CA GLY A 34 -3.11 25.62 6.92
C GLY A 34 -2.28 25.51 8.20
N GLU A 35 -2.92 25.12 9.31
CA GLU A 35 -2.20 24.79 10.54
C GLU A 35 -1.27 23.58 10.27
N ASP A 36 0.03 23.84 10.28
CA ASP A 36 1.07 22.83 10.05
C ASP A 36 1.15 21.81 11.19
N ASP A 37 0.73 22.20 12.40
CA ASP A 37 0.86 21.40 13.60
C ASP A 37 -0.49 20.87 14.08
N PHE A 38 -0.69 19.56 13.92
CA PHE A 38 -1.70 18.81 14.66
C PHE A 38 -1.01 18.01 15.76
N GLU A 39 -1.63 17.98 16.95
CA GLU A 39 -1.09 17.23 18.08
C GLU A 39 -1.21 15.72 17.82
N VAL A 40 -0.07 15.05 17.64
CA VAL A 40 0.01 13.60 17.45
C VAL A 40 0.37 12.94 18.78
N ASP A 41 -0.52 12.10 19.31
CA ASP A 41 -0.22 11.27 20.48
C ASP A 41 0.68 10.09 20.10
N TRP A 42 1.99 10.31 20.22
CA TRP A 42 3.01 9.28 19.99
C TRP A 42 3.00 8.14 21.01
N SER A 43 2.29 8.25 22.14
CA SER A 43 2.22 7.17 23.13
C SER A 43 1.52 5.91 22.59
N THR A 44 0.66 6.08 21.58
CA THR A 44 -0.06 5.00 20.91
C THR A 44 0.65 4.46 19.68
N ALA A 45 1.75 5.07 19.26
CA ALA A 45 2.47 4.68 18.05
C ALA A 45 3.03 3.26 18.20
N ARG A 46 2.69 2.39 17.24
CA ARG A 46 3.19 1.01 17.20
C ARG A 46 4.18 0.87 16.05
N LEU A 47 5.38 0.37 16.36
CA LEU A 47 6.33 -0.04 15.35
C LEU A 47 5.77 -1.26 14.61
N VAL A 48 5.43 -1.09 13.33
CA VAL A 48 4.99 -2.18 12.46
C VAL A 48 6.12 -2.49 11.48
N ILE A 49 6.88 -3.55 11.75
CA ILE A 49 7.85 -4.09 10.79
C ILE A 49 7.08 -5.00 9.82
N PRO A 50 6.98 -4.67 8.53
CA PRO A 50 6.25 -5.50 7.58
C PRO A 50 7.01 -6.81 7.36
N GLU A 51 6.48 -7.91 7.87
CA GLU A 51 7.01 -9.23 7.56
C GLU A 51 6.77 -9.59 6.08
N PRO A 52 7.77 -10.18 5.40
CA PRO A 52 7.60 -10.62 4.02
C PRO A 52 6.52 -11.71 3.95
N LYS A 53 5.62 -11.57 2.98
CA LYS A 53 4.57 -12.56 2.73
C LYS A 53 5.22 -13.87 2.27
N LYS A 54 4.74 -15.00 2.78
CA LYS A 54 5.16 -16.33 2.33
C LYS A 54 4.44 -16.69 1.04
N ALA A 55 5.18 -17.03 -0.01
CA ALA A 55 4.60 -17.60 -1.22
C ALA A 55 4.17 -19.04 -0.92
N VAL A 56 2.88 -19.33 -1.09
CA VAL A 56 2.29 -20.65 -0.86
C VAL A 56 1.47 -21.08 -2.07
N SER A 57 1.43 -22.39 -2.33
CA SER A 57 0.51 -22.96 -3.31
C SER A 57 -0.82 -23.29 -2.61
N LEU A 58 -1.87 -22.54 -2.92
CA LEU A 58 -3.22 -22.73 -2.37
C LEU A 58 -4.21 -22.98 -3.52
N ARG A 59 -5.15 -23.89 -3.32
CA ARG A 59 -6.30 -24.06 -4.23
C ARG A 59 -7.40 -23.09 -3.80
N ILE A 60 -7.87 -22.29 -4.75
CA ILE A 60 -8.93 -21.31 -4.57
C ILE A 60 -9.98 -21.58 -5.63
N ASP A 61 -11.25 -21.42 -5.29
CA ASP A 61 -12.34 -21.62 -6.23
C ASP A 61 -12.25 -20.62 -7.41
N PRO A 62 -12.65 -21.02 -8.63
CA PRO A 62 -12.49 -20.19 -9.82
C PRO A 62 -13.22 -18.84 -9.75
N ASP A 63 -14.42 -18.83 -9.19
CA ASP A 63 -15.25 -17.62 -9.04
C ASP A 63 -14.59 -16.57 -8.13
N VAL A 64 -13.93 -17.01 -7.05
CA VAL A 64 -13.15 -16.15 -6.17
C VAL A 64 -11.92 -15.60 -6.90
N LEU A 65 -11.27 -16.43 -7.71
CA LEU A 65 -10.13 -16.01 -8.55
C LEU A 65 -10.53 -15.08 -9.69
N ASP A 66 -11.78 -15.08 -10.15
CA ASP A 66 -12.28 -14.11 -11.13
C ASP A 66 -12.66 -12.79 -10.45
N PHE A 67 -13.25 -12.87 -9.26
CA PHE A 67 -13.71 -11.71 -8.49
C PHE A 67 -12.59 -10.74 -8.12
N PHE A 68 -11.52 -11.20 -7.45
CA PHE A 68 -10.50 -10.30 -6.91
C PHE A 68 -9.69 -9.56 -7.99
N PRO A 69 -9.19 -10.23 -9.06
CA PRO A 69 -8.48 -9.57 -10.15
C PRO A 69 -9.35 -8.60 -10.95
N SER A 70 -10.67 -8.83 -11.06
CA SER A 70 -11.59 -7.90 -11.73
C SER A 70 -11.55 -6.49 -11.12
N GLN A 71 -11.17 -6.38 -9.84
CA GLN A 71 -11.06 -5.11 -9.11
C GLN A 71 -9.76 -4.34 -9.42
N GLY A 72 -8.95 -4.83 -10.35
CA GLY A 72 -7.73 -4.16 -10.82
C GLY A 72 -6.48 -4.44 -9.99
N LYS A 73 -5.48 -3.56 -10.11
CA LYS A 73 -4.18 -3.74 -9.46
C LYS A 73 -4.32 -3.86 -7.93
N GLY A 74 -3.46 -4.67 -7.32
CA GLY A 74 -3.42 -4.88 -5.86
C GLY A 74 -4.41 -5.94 -5.34
N TYR A 75 -5.02 -6.73 -6.23
CA TYR A 75 -6.00 -7.75 -5.84
C TYR A 75 -5.48 -8.74 -4.78
N GLN A 76 -4.21 -9.15 -4.85
CA GLN A 76 -3.60 -10.04 -3.85
C GLN A 76 -3.54 -9.39 -2.46
N THR A 77 -3.30 -8.08 -2.39
CA THR A 77 -3.30 -7.34 -1.12
C THR A 77 -4.71 -7.26 -0.55
N ARG A 78 -5.72 -7.01 -1.39
CA ARG A 78 -7.14 -7.02 -0.97
C ARG A 78 -7.57 -8.40 -0.48
N MET A 79 -7.26 -9.45 -1.25
CA MET A 79 -7.56 -10.84 -0.88
C MET A 79 -6.92 -11.20 0.46
N ASN A 80 -5.66 -10.83 0.67
CA ASN A 80 -4.97 -11.07 1.94
C ASN A 80 -5.58 -10.28 3.11
N ALA A 81 -6.07 -9.05 2.89
CA ALA A 81 -6.75 -8.27 3.92
C ALA A 81 -8.04 -8.94 4.39
N VAL A 82 -8.84 -9.50 3.46
CA VAL A 82 -10.05 -10.26 3.79
C VAL A 82 -9.71 -11.50 4.62
N LEU A 83 -8.72 -12.28 4.20
CA LEU A 83 -8.26 -13.47 4.94
C LEU A 83 -7.79 -13.12 6.36
N ARG A 84 -7.08 -11.99 6.51
CA ARG A 84 -6.62 -11.49 7.82
C ARG A 84 -7.80 -11.08 8.70
N ALA A 85 -8.75 -10.32 8.17
CA ALA A 85 -9.93 -9.89 8.93
C ALA A 85 -10.73 -11.10 9.44
N TYR A 86 -10.91 -12.13 8.61
CA TYR A 86 -11.55 -13.37 9.03
C TYR A 86 -10.77 -14.09 10.14
N MET A 87 -9.44 -14.20 9.99
CA MET A 87 -8.58 -14.80 11.02
C MET A 87 -8.67 -14.05 12.36
N GLU A 88 -8.65 -12.72 12.34
CA GLU A 88 -8.73 -11.88 13.55
C GLU A 88 -10.10 -12.02 14.23
N ALA A 89 -11.19 -11.97 13.46
CA ALA A 89 -12.54 -12.18 13.97
C ALA A 89 -12.70 -13.56 14.64
N LYS A 90 -12.06 -14.60 14.09
CA LYS A 90 -12.06 -15.95 14.67
C LYS A 90 -11.15 -16.13 15.90
N LYS A 91 -10.16 -15.26 16.10
CA LYS A 91 -9.29 -15.30 17.29
C LYS A 91 -9.84 -14.49 18.46
N ALA A 92 -10.68 -13.49 18.17
CA ALA A 92 -11.26 -12.61 19.18
C ALA A 92 -12.53 -13.18 19.85
N GLY A 93 -13.12 -14.23 19.27
CA GLY A 93 -14.21 -15.02 19.88
C GLY A 93 -13.69 -16.34 20.44
#